data_AF-A0AAP4BTH0-F1
#
_entry.id   AF-A0AAP4BTH0-F1
#
_cell.length_a   1.000
_cell.length_b   1.000
_cell.length_c   1.000
_cell.angle_alpha   90.00
_cell.angle_beta   90.00
_cell.angle_gamma   90.00
#
_symmetry.space_group_name_H-M   'P 1'
#
loop_
_entity.id
_entity.type
_entity.pdbx_description
1 polymer ?
#
loop_
_entity_poly.entity_id
_entity_poly.type
_entity_poly.pdbx_seq_one_letter_code
_entity_poly.pdbx_strand_id
1 'polypeptide(L)'
;MGKSTLDKFFAPFHRHLPRIIAGVWCLWSWSMVAAYIGGAPRQLATLEASVPFQLWFLWLIAACLLTVGTALPRKGKYRRAARCARVYGLAMVTIMLMLWTAAFFTADMARGWVSAKNYLLLAFFSVFTSYFIARDKPSPAHQLIEGRPIE
;
A
#
# COMPACT_ATOMS: atom_id res chain seq x y z
N MET A 1 -7.78 9.38 33.62
CA MET A 1 -6.55 9.38 32.80
C MET A 1 -6.57 10.58 31.87
N GLY A 2 -5.85 11.65 32.22
CA GLY A 2 -5.86 12.91 31.46
C GLY A 2 -5.13 12.75 30.13
N LYS A 3 -5.81 13.04 29.01
CA LYS A 3 -5.18 13.10 27.69
C LYS A 3 -4.11 14.18 27.71
N SER A 4 -2.85 13.80 27.50
CA SER A 4 -1.72 14.73 27.51
C SER A 4 -1.90 15.77 26.39
N THR A 5 -1.35 16.97 26.56
CA THR A 5 -1.35 18.01 25.52
C THR A 5 -0.73 17.50 24.21
N LEU A 6 0.20 16.55 24.30
CA LEU A 6 0.80 15.85 23.15
C LEU A 6 -0.23 14.97 22.41
N ASP A 7 -1.10 14.25 23.11
CA ASP A 7 -2.14 13.42 22.48
C ASP A 7 -3.10 14.27 21.63
N LYS A 8 -3.40 15.50 22.07
CA LYS A 8 -4.24 16.44 21.30
C LYS A 8 -3.51 16.97 20.05
N PHE A 9 -2.20 17.18 20.14
CA PHE A 9 -1.38 17.65 19.02
C PHE A 9 -1.21 16.59 17.93
N PHE A 10 -1.00 15.32 18.31
CA PHE A 10 -0.84 14.21 17.35
C PHE A 10 -2.16 13.58 16.90
N ALA A 11 -3.28 13.85 17.56
CA ALA A 11 -4.61 13.37 17.17
C ALA A 11 -4.97 13.56 15.68
N PRO A 12 -4.77 14.73 15.04
CA PRO A 12 -5.01 14.90 13.61
C PRO A 12 -4.08 14.03 12.76
N PHE A 13 -2.80 13.90 13.16
CA PHE A 13 -1.83 13.09 12.43
C PHE A 13 -2.21 11.61 12.45
N HIS A 14 -2.52 11.06 13.62
CA HIS A 14 -3.02 9.68 13.76
C HIS A 14 -4.31 9.44 13.00
N ARG A 15 -5.18 10.46 12.93
CA ARG A 15 -6.39 10.38 12.12
C ARG A 15 -6.01 10.23 10.66
N HIS A 16 -5.16 11.06 10.08
CA HIS A 16 -4.82 11.01 8.64
C HIS A 16 -3.80 9.94 8.25
N LEU A 17 -3.13 9.30 9.21
CA LEU A 17 -2.06 8.33 9.02
C LEU A 17 -2.36 7.24 7.97
N PRO A 18 -3.53 6.56 7.95
CA PRO A 18 -3.83 5.56 6.92
C PRO A 18 -3.84 6.09 5.48
N ARG A 19 -4.20 7.36 5.28
CA ARG A 19 -4.20 8.00 3.96
C ARG A 19 -2.81 8.46 3.56
N ILE A 20 -2.04 8.99 4.50
CA ILE A 20 -0.65 9.40 4.26
C ILE A 20 0.16 8.18 3.83
N ILE A 21 0.05 7.06 4.57
CA ILE A 21 0.77 5.83 4.22
C ILE A 21 0.30 5.28 2.86
N ALA A 22 -1.02 5.23 2.61
CA ALA A 22 -1.53 4.81 1.31
C ALA A 22 -1.07 5.74 0.18
N GLY A 23 -0.90 7.04 0.46
CA GLY A 23 -0.36 8.03 -0.47
C GLY A 23 1.10 7.79 -0.81
N VAL A 24 1.94 7.43 0.17
CA VAL A 24 3.34 7.04 -0.08
C VAL A 24 3.41 5.82 -0.99
N TRP A 25 2.62 4.79 -0.70
CA TRP A 25 2.54 3.60 -1.56
C TRP A 25 1.93 3.88 -2.94
N CYS A 26 1.02 4.85 -3.03
CA CYS A 26 0.45 5.33 -4.28
C CYS A 26 1.53 5.96 -5.16
N LEU A 27 2.32 6.90 -4.60
CA LEU A 27 3.42 7.54 -5.30
C LEU A 27 4.47 6.51 -5.74
N TRP A 28 4.84 5.58 -4.84
CA TRP A 28 5.72 4.47 -5.17
C TRP A 28 5.21 3.67 -6.37
N SER A 29 3.94 3.29 -6.36
CA SER A 29 3.34 2.50 -7.44
C SER A 29 3.34 3.24 -8.77
N TRP A 30 3.03 4.54 -8.77
CA TRP A 30 3.14 5.39 -9.97
C TRP A 30 4.57 5.50 -10.49
N SER A 31 5.57 5.63 -9.60
CA SER A 31 6.97 5.61 -10.01
C SER A 31 7.36 4.30 -10.69
N MET A 32 6.86 3.15 -10.20
CA MET A 32 7.09 1.85 -10.82
C MET A 32 6.43 1.76 -12.20
N VAL A 33 5.22 2.29 -12.38
CA VAL A 33 4.58 2.38 -13.70
C VAL A 33 5.47 3.16 -14.66
N ALA A 34 5.92 4.36 -14.28
CA ALA A 34 6.76 5.20 -15.11
C ALA A 34 8.10 4.53 -15.46
N ALA A 35 8.69 3.78 -14.53
CA ALA A 35 9.96 3.09 -14.74
C ALA A 35 9.86 1.92 -15.73
N TYR A 36 8.71 1.23 -15.80
CA TYR A 36 8.56 0.01 -16.59
C TYR A 36 7.64 0.15 -17.82
N ILE A 37 7.14 1.36 -18.12
CA ILE A 37 6.29 1.61 -19.30
C ILE A 37 7.01 1.29 -20.62
N GLY A 38 8.35 1.31 -20.62
CA GLY A 38 9.22 0.95 -21.76
C GLY A 38 9.71 -0.50 -21.76
N GLY A 39 9.19 -1.36 -20.87
CA GLY A 39 9.62 -2.74 -20.72
C GLY A 39 10.40 -3.01 -19.42
N ALA A 40 10.42 -4.27 -18.99
CA ALA A 40 11.10 -4.64 -17.76
C ALA A 40 12.62 -4.86 -17.98
N PRO A 41 13.47 -4.56 -16.97
CA PRO A 41 14.87 -4.91 -16.98
C PRO A 41 15.05 -6.43 -17.05
N ARG A 42 16.18 -6.87 -17.61
CA ARG A 42 16.45 -8.28 -17.94
C ARG A 42 16.29 -9.24 -16.75
N GLN A 43 16.53 -8.76 -15.53
CA GLN A 43 16.35 -9.53 -14.29
C GLN A 43 14.90 -9.92 -14.02
N LEU A 44 13.94 -9.15 -14.56
CA LEU A 44 12.51 -9.40 -14.44
C LEU A 44 11.93 -10.10 -15.68
N ALA A 45 12.74 -10.40 -16.70
CA ALA A 45 12.27 -10.99 -17.96
C ALA A 45 11.59 -12.35 -17.75
N THR A 46 12.12 -13.19 -16.86
CA THR A 46 11.50 -14.48 -16.50
C THR A 46 10.14 -14.27 -15.84
N LEU A 47 10.02 -13.25 -14.98
CA LEU A 47 8.75 -12.92 -14.32
C LEU A 47 7.74 -12.38 -15.33
N GLU A 48 8.17 -11.50 -16.23
CA GLU A 48 7.34 -10.93 -17.29
C GLU A 48 6.85 -12.01 -18.27
N ALA A 49 7.69 -12.98 -18.64
CA ALA A 49 7.28 -14.12 -19.46
C ALA A 49 6.29 -15.06 -18.77
N SER A 50 6.26 -15.07 -17.43
CA SER A 50 5.39 -15.95 -16.64
C SER A 50 3.99 -15.40 -16.42
N VAL A 51 3.77 -14.11 -16.71
CA VAL A 51 2.50 -13.42 -16.47
C VAL A 51 1.93 -12.95 -17.79
N PRO A 52 0.62 -13.12 -18.06
CA PRO A 52 0.03 -12.71 -19.34
C PRO A 52 -0.10 -11.18 -19.51
N PHE A 53 0.35 -10.39 -18.54
CA PHE A 53 0.28 -8.94 -18.52
C PHE A 53 1.67 -8.35 -18.34
N GLN A 54 1.92 -7.21 -18.99
CA GLN A 54 3.14 -6.44 -18.78
C GLN A 54 3.23 -5.96 -17.32
N LEU A 55 4.44 -5.97 -16.76
CA LEU A 55 4.65 -5.69 -15.34
C LEU A 55 4.19 -4.28 -14.92
N TRP A 56 4.33 -3.28 -15.78
CA TRP A 56 3.84 -1.92 -15.51
C TRP A 56 2.33 -1.87 -15.34
N PHE A 57 1.58 -2.74 -16.03
CA PHE A 57 0.12 -2.76 -15.96
C PHE A 57 -0.37 -3.22 -14.59
N LEU A 58 0.34 -4.16 -13.96
CA LEU A 58 0.05 -4.59 -12.59
C LEU A 58 0.31 -3.47 -11.59
N TRP A 59 1.43 -2.74 -11.74
CA TRP A 59 1.68 -1.55 -10.93
C TRP A 59 0.64 -0.45 -11.16
N LEU A 60 0.11 -0.32 -12.38
CA LEU A 60 -0.96 0.63 -12.69
C LEU A 60 -2.25 0.31 -11.94
N ILE A 61 -2.65 -0.96 -11.90
CA ILE A 61 -3.85 -1.39 -11.14
C ILE A 61 -3.66 -1.03 -9.66
N ALA A 62 -2.50 -1.35 -9.07
CA ALA A 62 -2.19 -1.01 -7.69
C ALA A 62 -2.22 0.51 -7.45
N ALA A 63 -1.62 1.29 -8.36
CA ALA A 63 -1.60 2.75 -8.30
C ALA A 63 -3.01 3.34 -8.37
N CYS A 64 -3.87 2.85 -9.27
CA CYS A 64 -5.26 3.28 -9.39
C CYS A 64 -6.06 2.97 -8.12
N LEU A 65 -5.92 1.75 -7.56
CA LEU A 65 -6.59 1.37 -6.31
C LEU A 65 -6.17 2.26 -5.14
N LEU A 66 -4.87 2.54 -5.02
CA LEU A 66 -4.34 3.43 -3.97
C LEU A 66 -4.73 4.90 -4.20
N THR A 67 -4.82 5.35 -5.46
CA THR A 67 -5.31 6.68 -5.82
C THR A 67 -6.77 6.84 -5.41
N VAL A 68 -7.63 5.89 -5.76
CA VAL A 68 -9.04 5.86 -5.34
C VAL A 68 -9.15 5.81 -3.82
N GLY A 69 -8.35 4.97 -3.18
CA GLY A 69 -8.31 4.80 -1.74
C GLY A 69 -7.84 6.04 -0.96
N THR A 70 -6.99 6.87 -1.56
CA THR A 70 -6.49 8.12 -0.96
C THR A 70 -7.41 9.30 -1.25
N ALA A 71 -7.95 9.41 -2.47
CA ALA A 71 -8.84 10.49 -2.87
C ALA A 71 -10.24 10.41 -2.24
N LEU A 72 -10.85 9.23 -2.17
CA LEU A 72 -12.23 9.08 -1.70
C LEU A 72 -12.41 9.43 -0.21
N PRO A 73 -13.46 10.19 0.17
CA PRO A 73 -13.65 10.71 1.52
C PRO A 73 -13.81 9.63 2.60
N ARG A 74 -13.34 9.94 3.82
CA ARG A 74 -13.40 9.05 5.00
C ARG A 74 -14.79 8.85 5.58
N LYS A 75 -15.75 9.71 5.23
CA LYS A 75 -17.09 9.74 5.81
C LYS A 75 -18.13 9.55 4.71
N GLY A 76 -19.25 8.93 5.08
CA GLY A 76 -20.37 8.68 4.17
C GLY A 76 -20.27 7.36 3.40
N LYS A 77 -21.11 7.24 2.36
CA LYS A 77 -21.37 6.01 1.60
C LYS A 77 -20.11 5.37 1.00
N TYR A 78 -19.10 6.17 0.65
CA TYR A 78 -17.87 5.70 -0.01
C TYR A 78 -16.77 5.24 0.94
N ARG A 79 -16.96 5.29 2.26
CA ARG A 79 -15.93 4.92 3.25
C ARG A 79 -15.46 3.48 3.10
N ARG A 80 -16.39 2.54 2.90
CA ARG A 80 -16.06 1.10 2.75
C ARG A 80 -15.25 0.87 1.47
N ALA A 81 -15.69 1.47 0.36
CA ALA A 81 -14.97 1.41 -0.91
C ALA A 81 -13.55 1.99 -0.80
N ALA A 82 -13.39 3.16 -0.19
CA ALA A 82 -12.08 3.78 0.02
C ALA A 82 -11.14 2.93 0.91
N ARG A 83 -11.68 2.23 1.91
CA ARG A 83 -10.91 1.30 2.74
C ARG A 83 -10.52 0.05 1.95
N CYS A 84 -11.47 -0.58 1.25
CA CYS A 84 -11.21 -1.75 0.41
C CYS A 84 -10.16 -1.44 -0.66
N ALA A 85 -10.28 -0.31 -1.35
CA ALA A 85 -9.33 0.12 -2.37
C ALA A 85 -7.90 0.26 -1.81
N ARG A 86 -7.73 0.86 -0.61
CA ARG A 86 -6.41 0.91 0.05
C ARG A 86 -5.86 -0.47 0.41
N VAL A 87 -6.72 -1.35 0.94
CA VAL A 87 -6.30 -2.70 1.36
C VAL A 87 -5.91 -3.55 0.15
N TYR A 88 -6.73 -3.59 -0.89
CA TYR A 88 -6.44 -4.35 -2.12
C TYR A 88 -5.23 -3.78 -2.86
N GLY A 89 -5.13 -2.45 -2.96
CA GLY A 89 -3.97 -1.80 -3.56
C GLY A 89 -2.67 -2.16 -2.83
N LEU A 90 -2.67 -2.12 -1.49
CA LEU A 90 -1.50 -2.46 -0.70
C LEU A 90 -1.16 -3.96 -0.69
N ALA A 91 -2.18 -4.83 -0.73
CA ALA A 91 -1.99 -6.27 -0.91
C ALA A 91 -1.29 -6.54 -2.24
N MET A 92 -1.73 -5.87 -3.31
CA MET A 92 -1.11 -5.99 -4.62
C MET A 92 0.34 -5.50 -4.63
N VAL A 93 0.62 -4.34 -4.02
CA VAL A 93 2.00 -3.84 -3.83
C VAL A 93 2.85 -4.87 -3.09
N THR A 94 2.34 -5.47 -2.01
CA THR A 94 3.06 -6.46 -1.23
C THR A 94 3.42 -7.69 -2.07
N ILE A 95 2.45 -8.23 -2.83
CA ILE A 95 2.66 -9.36 -3.73
C ILE A 95 3.71 -9.00 -4.79
N MET A 96 3.60 -7.81 -5.40
CA MET A 96 4.56 -7.36 -6.40
C MET A 96 5.98 -7.24 -5.82
N LEU A 97 6.14 -6.68 -4.63
CA LEU A 97 7.45 -6.58 -3.97
C LEU A 97 8.06 -7.95 -3.64
N MET A 98 7.23 -8.93 -3.26
CA MET A 98 7.68 -10.32 -3.07
C MET A 98 8.15 -10.94 -4.39
N LEU A 99 7.42 -10.72 -5.49
CA LEU A 99 7.83 -11.19 -6.82
C LEU A 99 9.15 -10.56 -7.28
N TRP A 100 9.34 -9.25 -7.03
CA TRP A 100 10.62 -8.57 -7.32
C TRP A 100 11.75 -9.14 -6.47
N THR A 101 11.50 -9.36 -5.19
CA THR A 101 12.47 -9.99 -4.29
C THR A 101 12.92 -11.35 -4.83
N ALA A 102 11.97 -12.21 -5.19
CA ALA A 102 12.27 -13.53 -5.75
C ALA A 102 13.03 -13.43 -7.08
N ALA A 103 12.59 -12.57 -8.00
CA ALA A 103 13.23 -12.40 -9.30
C ALA A 103 14.67 -11.91 -9.19
N PHE A 104 14.96 -10.94 -8.30
CA PHE A 104 16.32 -10.46 -8.10
C PHE A 104 17.21 -11.47 -7.37
N PHE A 105 16.67 -12.35 -6.52
CA PHE A 105 17.44 -13.45 -5.94
C PHE A 105 17.84 -14.50 -6.98
N THR A 106 16.97 -14.79 -7.96
CA THR A 106 17.19 -15.87 -8.93
C THR A 106 17.89 -15.43 -10.21
N ALA A 107 17.74 -14.17 -10.62
CA ALA A 107 18.27 -13.68 -11.90
C ALA A 107 19.78 -13.39 -11.91
N ASP A 108 20.37 -12.99 -10.77
CA ASP A 108 21.80 -12.73 -10.63
C ASP A 108 22.26 -13.12 -9.23
N MET A 109 22.83 -14.33 -9.08
CA MET A 109 23.26 -14.82 -7.77
C MET A 109 24.53 -14.13 -7.24
N ALA A 110 25.29 -13.40 -8.08
CA ALA A 110 26.50 -12.72 -7.65
C ALA A 110 26.20 -11.36 -6.99
N ARG A 111 25.24 -10.59 -7.52
CA ARG A 111 24.92 -9.24 -7.04
C ARG A 111 23.42 -8.97 -6.83
N GLY A 112 22.54 -9.82 -7.31
CA GLY A 112 21.09 -9.65 -7.21
C GLY A 112 20.57 -9.60 -5.77
N TRP A 113 21.28 -10.20 -4.81
CA TRP A 113 20.96 -10.14 -3.38
C TRP A 113 20.93 -8.70 -2.82
N VAL A 114 21.69 -7.77 -3.41
CA VAL A 114 21.74 -6.36 -2.97
C VAL A 114 20.40 -5.66 -3.25
N SER A 115 19.81 -5.92 -4.41
CA SER A 115 18.48 -5.41 -4.76
C SER A 115 17.38 -6.22 -4.06
N ALA A 116 17.53 -7.53 -3.99
CA ALA A 116 16.51 -8.41 -3.42
C ALA A 116 16.22 -8.10 -1.94
N LYS A 117 17.25 -7.86 -1.12
CA LYS A 117 17.05 -7.46 0.28
C LYS A 117 16.30 -6.13 0.43
N ASN A 118 16.51 -5.18 -0.50
CA ASN A 118 15.82 -3.90 -0.48
C ASN A 118 14.32 -4.08 -0.79
N TYR A 119 13.99 -4.89 -1.79
CA TYR A 119 12.59 -5.24 -2.08
C TYR A 119 11.95 -6.06 -0.97
N LEU A 120 12.71 -6.94 -0.30
CA LEU A 120 12.24 -7.69 0.85
C LEU A 120 11.91 -6.76 2.03
N LEU A 121 12.79 -5.78 2.30
CA LEU A 121 12.55 -4.77 3.34
C LEU A 121 11.31 -3.93 3.02
N LEU A 122 11.12 -3.54 1.75
CA LEU A 122 9.92 -2.84 1.31
C LEU A 122 8.66 -3.70 1.46
N ALA A 123 8.72 -5.00 1.14
CA ALA A 123 7.61 -5.93 1.36
C ALA A 123 7.27 -6.07 2.85
N PHE A 124 8.28 -6.12 3.71
CA PHE A 124 8.07 -6.08 5.16
C PHE A 124 7.36 -4.79 5.59
N PHE A 125 7.82 -3.63 5.11
CA PHE A 125 7.15 -2.36 5.40
C PHE A 125 5.74 -2.28 4.83
N SER A 126 5.44 -2.87 3.67
CA SER A 126 4.09 -2.88 3.11
C SER A 126 3.14 -3.70 3.97
N VAL A 127 3.57 -4.88 4.45
CA VAL A 127 2.83 -5.69 5.42
C VAL A 127 2.65 -4.94 6.74
N PHE A 128 3.72 -4.38 7.29
CA PHE A 128 3.68 -3.63 8.55
C PHE A 128 2.71 -2.45 8.47
N THR A 129 2.77 -1.68 7.38
CA THR A 129 1.89 -0.52 7.18
C THR A 129 0.44 -0.91 6.87
N SER A 130 0.20 -2.13 6.34
CA SER A 130 -1.14 -2.65 6.09
C SER A 130 -1.96 -2.78 7.38
N TYR A 131 -1.31 -3.12 8.49
CA TYR A 131 -1.94 -3.20 9.80
C TYR A 131 -2.56 -1.86 10.22
N PHE A 132 -1.85 -0.76 9.99
CA PHE A 132 -2.33 0.60 10.30
C PHE A 132 -3.45 1.05 9.34
N ILE A 133 -3.35 0.67 8.07
CA ILE A 133 -4.39 0.98 7.07
C ILE A 133 -5.67 0.18 7.33
N ALA A 134 -5.54 -1.08 7.76
CA ALA A 134 -6.67 -1.96 8.05
C ALA A 134 -7.44 -1.51 9.30
N ARG A 135 -6.78 -0.94 10.32
CA ARG A 135 -7.40 -0.53 11.60
C ARG A 135 -8.13 0.82 11.58
N ASP A 136 -8.70 1.22 10.43
CA ASP A 136 -9.44 2.48 10.27
C ASP A 136 -10.77 2.48 11.08
N LYS A 137 -10.68 2.64 12.41
CA LYS A 137 -11.81 2.62 13.35
C LYS A 137 -12.76 3.81 13.07
N PRO A 138 -14.09 3.60 13.10
CA PRO A 138 -15.06 4.70 13.11
C PRO A 138 -14.81 5.60 14.32
N SER A 139 -15.05 6.92 14.21
CA SER A 139 -15.02 7.74 15.43
C SER A 139 -16.16 7.31 16.37
N PRO A 140 -15.97 7.35 17.70
CA PRO A 140 -17.00 6.95 18.68
C PRO A 140 -18.35 7.67 18.46
N ALA A 141 -18.31 8.94 18.07
CA ALA A 141 -19.50 9.72 17.72
C ALA A 141 -20.34 9.11 16.58
N HIS A 142 -19.72 8.40 15.65
CA HIS A 142 -20.41 7.76 14.53
C HIS A 142 -20.98 6.39 14.94
N GLN A 143 -20.32 5.66 15.86
CA GLN A 143 -20.87 4.45 16.47
C GLN A 143 -22.13 4.77 17.29
N LEU A 144 -22.10 5.89 18.03
CA LEU A 144 -23.25 6.43 18.76
C LEU A 144 -24.42 6.79 17.83
N ILE A 145 -24.15 7.45 16.69
CA ILE A 145 -25.19 7.79 15.70
C ILE A 145 -25.75 6.54 15.00
N GLU A 146 -24.94 5.50 14.80
CA GLU A 146 -25.37 4.23 14.17
C GLU A 146 -25.91 3.19 15.17
N GLY A 147 -26.03 3.52 16.46
CA GLY A 147 -26.48 2.57 17.49
C GLY A 147 -25.57 1.35 17.68
N ARG A 148 -24.31 1.42 17.24
CA ARG A 148 -23.35 0.33 17.42
C ARG A 148 -22.64 0.47 18.77
N PRO A 149 -22.36 -0.66 19.47
CA PRO A 149 -21.56 -0.62 20.69
C PRO A 149 -20.20 0.04 20.43
N ILE A 150 -19.77 0.89 21.35
CA ILE A 150 -18.49 1.60 21.27
C ILE A 150 -17.38 0.62 21.62
N GLU A 151 -16.43 0.42 20.69
CA GLU A 151 -15.24 -0.45 20.85
C GLU A 151 -13.92 0.33 20.95
#